data_AF-A0A963A745-F1
#
_entry.id   AF-A0A963A745-F1
#
_cell.length_a   1.000
_cell.length_b   1.000
_cell.length_c   1.000
_cell.angle_alpha   90.00
_cell.angle_beta   90.00
_cell.angle_gamma   90.00
#
_symmetry.space_group_name_H-M   'P 1'
#
loop_
_entity.id
_entity.type
_entity.pdbx_description
1 polymer ?
#
loop_
_entity_poly.entity_id
_entity_poly.type
_entity_poly.pdbx_seq_one_letter_code
_entity_poly.pdbx_strand_id
1 'polypeptide(L)' 'EAVDWYNQRVDVCKDDDLKAILAHNRDEEKEHAAMILEWIRRRDPTFDSELKDYLFTDKPIAHK' A
#
# COMPACT_ATOMS: atom_id res chain seq x y z
N GLU A 1 -1.09 5.95 5.42
CA GLU A 1 -2.12 6.89 5.90
C GLU A 1 -3.05 7.37 4.78
N ALA A 2 -2.54 8.00 3.71
CA ALA A 2 -3.39 8.47 2.60
C ALA A 2 -4.26 7.38 1.95
N VAL A 3 -3.69 6.20 1.67
CA VAL A 3 -4.43 5.05 1.13
C VAL A 3 -5.59 4.62 2.03
N ASP A 4 -5.38 4.57 3.35
CA ASP A 4 -6.41 4.16 4.32
C ASP A 4 -7.54 5.19 4.41
N TRP A 5 -7.20 6.48 4.50
CA TRP A 5 -8.20 7.55 4.52
C TRP A 5 -9.00 7.65 3.24
N TYR A 6 -8.39 7.49 2.07
CA TYR A 6 -9.14 7.44 0.82
C TYR A 6 -10.05 6.21 0.78
N ASN A 7 -9.61 5.05 1.27
CA ASN A 7 -10.44 3.86 1.30
C ASN A 7 -11.68 4.06 2.19
N GLN A 8 -11.50 4.60 3.39
CA GLN A 8 -12.61 4.93 4.30
C GLN A 8 -13.58 5.95 3.67
N ARG A 9 -13.06 6.96 2.95
CA ARG A 9 -13.88 7.98 2.28
C ARG A 9 -14.64 7.42 1.08
N VAL A 10 -14.03 6.53 0.29
CA VAL A 10 -14.68 5.85 -0.84
C VAL A 10 -15.86 5.00 -0.35
N ASP A 11 -15.71 4.30 0.78
CA ASP A 11 -16.75 3.42 1.32
C ASP A 11 -18.02 4.17 1.73
N VAL A 12 -17.89 5.40 2.24
CA VAL A 12 -19.02 6.22 2.70
C VAL A 12 -19.47 7.29 1.70
N CYS A 13 -18.76 7.46 0.58
CA CYS A 13 -19.09 8.44 -0.46
C CYS A 13 -20.34 8.02 -1.24
N LYS A 14 -21.30 8.94 -1.37
CA LYS A 14 -22.58 8.75 -2.09
C LYS A 14 -22.63 9.44 -3.45
N ASP A 15 -21.61 10.24 -3.78
CA ASP A 15 -21.49 10.95 -5.04
C ASP A 15 -20.51 10.16 -5.93
N ASP A 16 -20.99 9.67 -7.07
CA ASP A 16 -20.23 8.75 -7.91
C ASP A 16 -19.02 9.41 -8.57
N ASP A 17 -19.11 10.70 -8.93
CA ASP A 17 -18.02 11.45 -9.53
C ASP A 17 -16.90 11.68 -8.51
N LEU A 18 -17.25 12.09 -7.28
CA LEU A 18 -16.28 12.24 -6.20
C LEU A 18 -15.68 10.88 -5.81
N LYS A 19 -16.47 9.81 -5.79
CA LYS A 19 -16.00 8.47 -5.47
C LYS A 19 -14.95 7.99 -6.47
N ALA A 20 -15.13 8.29 -7.76
CA ALA A 20 -14.16 7.98 -8.81
C ALA A 20 -12.82 8.71 -8.57
N ILE A 21 -12.86 10.00 -8.23
CA ILE A 21 -11.65 10.78 -7.93
C ILE A 21 -10.93 10.23 -6.69
N LEU A 22 -11.66 9.92 -5.62
CA LEU A 22 -11.08 9.39 -4.39
C LEU A 22 -10.45 8.00 -4.62
N ALA A 23 -11.07 7.14 -5.42
CA ALA A 23 -10.53 5.83 -5.77
C ALA A 23 -9.29 5.93 -6.65
N HIS A 24 -9.29 6.83 -7.63
CA HIS A 24 -8.12 7.12 -8.47
C HIS A 24 -6.92 7.54 -7.61
N ASN A 25 -7.09 8.57 -6.77
CA ASN A 25 -6.03 9.06 -5.91
C ASN A 25 -5.52 7.98 -4.95
N ARG A 26 -6.43 7.18 -4.35
CA ARG A 26 -6.06 6.04 -3.49
C ARG A 26 -5.10 5.09 -4.20
N ASP A 27 -5.36 4.80 -5.46
CA ASP A 27 -4.61 3.82 -6.22
C ASP A 27 -3.26 4.39 -6.69
N GLU A 28 -3.18 5.68 -7.04
CA GLU A 28 -1.91 6.38 -7.27
C GLU A 28 -1.00 6.38 -6.02
N GLU A 29 -1.56 6.60 -4.83
CA GLU A 29 -0.75 6.60 -3.60
C GLU A 29 -0.10 5.23 -3.31
N LYS A 30 -0.65 4.13 -3.86
CA LYS A 30 -0.01 2.80 -3.76
C LYS A 30 1.27 2.73 -4.59
N GLU A 31 1.29 3.38 -5.76
CA GLU A 31 2.50 3.51 -6.57
C GLU A 31 3.56 4.33 -5.83
N HIS A 32 3.19 5.49 -5.29
CA HIS A 32 4.10 6.33 -4.51
C HIS A 32 4.70 5.57 -3.31
N ALA A 33 3.87 4.82 -2.58
CA ALA A 33 4.33 3.98 -1.49
C ALA A 33 5.32 2.91 -1.96
N ALA A 34 5.04 2.23 -3.07
CA ALA A 34 5.92 1.21 -3.64
C ALA A 34 7.28 1.79 -4.08
N MET A 35 7.29 2.98 -4.69
CA MET A 35 8.52 3.66 -5.11
C MET A 35 9.42 4.00 -3.91
N ILE A 36 8.83 4.54 -2.83
CA ILE A 36 9.56 4.87 -1.61
C ILE A 36 10.06 3.60 -0.91
N LEU A 37 9.21 2.57 -0.82
CA LEU A 37 9.57 1.27 -0.25
C LEU A 37 10.79 0.66 -0.95
N GLU A 38 10.81 0.67 -2.29
CA GLU A 38 11.94 0.16 -3.07
C GLU A 38 13.20 1.00 -2.88
N TRP A 39 13.08 2.32 -2.78
CA TRP A 39 14.24 3.19 -2.51
C TRP A 39 14.89 2.88 -1.16
N ILE A 40 14.06 2.60 -0.13
CA ILE A 40 14.51 2.17 1.21
C ILE A 40 15.15 0.79 1.14
N ARG A 41 14.50 -0.20 0.50
CA ARG A 41 15.03 -1.57 0.36
C ARG A 41 16.44 -1.59 -0.22
N ARG A 42 16.73 -0.73 -1.21
CA ARG A 42 18.07 -0.63 -1.81
C ARG A 42 19.17 -0.12 -0.86
N ARG A 43 18.81 0.46 0.28
CA ARG A 43 19.74 1.15 1.20
C ARG A 43 19.77 0.56 2.60
N ASP A 44 18.82 -0.30 2.93
CA ASP A 44 18.75 -0.98 4.22
C ASP A 44 18.79 -2.50 4.01
N PRO A 45 19.95 -3.15 4.24
CA PRO A 45 20.09 -4.60 4.09
C PRO A 45 19.19 -5.42 5.01
N THR A 46 18.88 -4.91 6.21
CA THR A 46 17.97 -5.58 7.14
C THR A 46 16.56 -5.56 6.56
N PHE A 47 16.12 -4.39 6.09
CA PHE A 47 14.81 -4.23 5.46
C PHE A 47 14.69 -5.11 4.19
N ASP A 48 15.75 -5.20 3.38
CA ASP A 48 15.80 -6.11 2.22
C ASP A 48 15.63 -7.59 2.60
N SER A 49 16.28 -8.03 3.68
CA SER A 49 16.14 -9.41 4.17
C SER A 49 14.71 -9.72 4.58
N GLU A 50 14.11 -8.86 5.42
CA GLU A 50 12.74 -9.04 5.89
C GLU A 50 11.74 -9.03 4.72
N LEU A 51 11.87 -8.09 3.78
CA LEU A 51 10.98 -8.02 2.62
C LEU A 51 11.05 -9.29 1.75
N LYS A 52 12.25 -9.87 1.55
CA LYS A 52 12.42 -11.11 0.78
C LYS A 52 11.81 -12.32 1.48
N ASP A 53 11.83 -12.35 2.81
CA ASP A 53 11.27 -13.47 3.56
C ASP A 53 9.75 -13.51 3.46
N TYR A 54 9.07 -12.36 3.42
CA TYR A 54 7.60 -12.32 3.51
C TYR A 54 6.90 -12.01 2.18
N LEU A 55 7.42 -11.10 1.36
CA LEU A 55 6.72 -10.68 0.14
C LEU A 55 6.65 -11.81 -0.89
N PHE A 56 5.53 -11.88 -1.61
CA PHE A 56 5.28 -12.85 -2.69
C PHE A 56 5.37 -14.32 -2.26
N THR A 57 4.97 -14.61 -1.01
CA THR A 57 4.88 -15.97 -0.47
C THR A 57 3.44 -16.31 -0.10
N ASP A 58 3.10 -17.60 -0.14
CA ASP A 58 1.79 -18.12 0.30
C ASP A 58 1.84 -18.71 1.73
N LYS A 59 2.96 -18.57 2.43
CA LYS A 59 3.12 -19.07 3.80
C LYS A 59 2.32 -18.20 4.78
N PRO A 60 1.87 -18.75 5.92
CA PRO A 60 1.33 -17.93 6.99
C PRO A 60 2.32 -16.83 7.39
N ILE A 61 1.86 -15.57 7.38
CA ILE A 61 2.70 -14.39 7.62
C ILE A 61 3.26 -14.39 9.05
N ALA A 62 2.47 -14.81 10.03
CA ALA A 62 2.88 -14.93 11.42
C ALA A 62 2.85 -16.40 11.87
N HIS A 63 3.82 -16.78 12.72
CA HIS A 63 3.73 -18.01 13.49
C HIS A 63 2.54 -17.93 14.44
N LYS A 64 1.73 -18.99 14.51
CA LYS A 64 0.65 -19.12 15.50
C LYS A 64 1.20 -19.46 16.87
#